data_AF-A0A0S2EUW5-F1
#
_entry.id   AF-A0A0S2EUW5-F1
#
_cell.length_a   1.000
_cell.length_b   1.000
_cell.length_c   1.000
_cell.angle_alpha   90.00
_cell.angle_beta   90.00
_cell.angle_gamma   90.00
#
_symmetry.space_group_name_H-M   'P 1'
#
loop_
_entity.id
_entity.type
_entity.pdbx_description
1 polymer ?
#
loop_
_entity_poly.entity_id
_entity_poly.type
_entity_poly.pdbx_seq_one_letter_code
_entity_poly.pdbx_strand_id
1 'polypeptide(L)'
;MVQARKELRSANLLPVGRIAYANEDGFLPWIGYPDAIAPWAEPLRAVCEATRDVLPEKIEAILLRGSIPRSTASAGASDLITVHAGEIGAEERARPSECGQAIAADFPDVTEVELLTIPETEFWSERRWEWLRFILSHQGLTLHGIDLIARLPPPRLDRRAVVHDRPGARWMSKWEGHWRDARTEAERRSVCSWLMILRFPVRDGRDG
;
A
#
# COMPACT_ATOMS: atom_id res chain seq x y z
N MET A 1 -39.86 -0.57 -8.55
CA MET A 1 -39.26 0.62 -9.21
C MET A 1 -37.80 0.72 -8.83
N VAL A 2 -36.96 -0.11 -9.45
CA VAL A 2 -35.50 -0.07 -9.27
C VAL A 2 -34.95 0.93 -10.28
N GLN A 3 -34.70 2.15 -9.81
CA GLN A 3 -34.23 3.23 -10.66
C GLN A 3 -32.76 2.98 -11.01
N ALA A 4 -32.52 2.77 -12.31
CA ALA A 4 -31.21 2.60 -12.92
C ALA A 4 -30.21 3.66 -12.43
N ARG A 5 -29.21 3.22 -11.64
CA ARG A 5 -28.01 4.01 -11.41
C ARG A 5 -27.25 4.05 -12.74
N LYS A 6 -27.43 5.16 -13.44
CA LYS A 6 -26.61 5.57 -14.58
C LYS A 6 -25.14 5.51 -14.13
N GLU A 7 -24.41 4.50 -14.59
CA GLU A 7 -22.96 4.46 -14.44
C GLU A 7 -22.39 5.71 -15.09
N LEU A 8 -21.88 6.64 -14.28
CA LEU A 8 -21.01 7.72 -14.71
C LEU A 8 -19.68 7.09 -15.18
N ARG A 9 -19.69 6.44 -16.34
CA ARG A 9 -18.46 6.10 -17.05
C ARG A 9 -17.97 7.37 -17.75
N SER A 10 -17.39 8.29 -16.98
CA SER A 10 -16.49 9.27 -17.59
C SER A 10 -15.31 8.48 -18.15
N ALA A 11 -15.04 8.62 -19.45
CA ALA A 11 -13.97 7.91 -20.16
C ALA A 11 -12.55 8.09 -19.57
N ASN A 12 -12.41 8.94 -18.54
CA ASN A 12 -11.14 9.33 -17.91
C ASN A 12 -11.00 8.88 -16.45
N LEU A 13 -11.94 8.12 -15.89
CA LEU A 13 -11.84 7.61 -14.51
C LEU A 13 -11.62 6.10 -14.53
N LEU A 14 -10.43 5.67 -14.11
CA LEU A 14 -10.12 4.26 -13.87
C LEU A 14 -10.56 3.89 -12.45
N PRO A 15 -11.24 2.73 -12.25
CA PRO A 15 -11.51 2.24 -10.91
C PRO A 15 -10.19 1.86 -10.24
N VAL A 16 -9.92 2.51 -9.12
CA VAL A 16 -8.62 2.50 -8.42
C VAL A 16 -8.66 1.72 -7.11
N GLY A 17 -9.78 1.03 -6.87
CA GLY A 17 -10.00 0.16 -5.74
C GLY A 17 -11.17 -0.79 -5.96
N ARG A 18 -11.31 -1.76 -5.07
CA ARG A 18 -12.42 -2.70 -5.02
C ARG A 18 -13.04 -2.66 -3.63
N ILE A 19 -14.38 -2.72 -3.56
CA ILE A 19 -15.08 -2.93 -2.29
C ILE A 19 -15.09 -4.44 -2.05
N ALA A 20 -14.50 -4.88 -0.95
CA ALA A 20 -14.60 -6.25 -0.47
C ALA A 20 -15.65 -6.32 0.63
N TYR A 21 -16.51 -7.33 0.56
CA TYR A 21 -17.52 -7.60 1.57
C TYR A 21 -17.07 -8.77 2.44
N ALA A 22 -17.29 -8.66 3.74
CA ALA A 22 -17.08 -9.77 4.65
C ALA A 22 -18.22 -10.79 4.51
N ASN A 23 -17.91 -12.06 4.80
CA ASN A 23 -18.94 -13.10 4.95
C ASN A 23 -19.74 -12.91 6.26
N GLU A 24 -20.70 -13.81 6.51
CA GLU A 24 -21.59 -13.74 7.69
C GLU A 24 -20.83 -13.77 9.03
N ASP A 25 -19.66 -14.41 9.06
CA ASP A 25 -18.79 -14.49 10.23
C ASP A 25 -17.86 -13.27 10.39
N GLY A 26 -17.90 -12.34 9.43
CA GLY A 26 -17.10 -11.12 9.40
C GLY A 26 -15.73 -11.27 8.73
N PHE A 27 -15.41 -12.39 8.08
CA PHE A 27 -14.13 -12.57 7.37
C PHE A 27 -14.14 -11.94 5.99
N LEU A 28 -13.10 -11.18 5.68
CA LEU A 28 -12.85 -10.68 4.34
C LEU A 28 -12.17 -11.76 3.48
N PRO A 29 -12.49 -11.82 2.17
CA PRO A 29 -11.78 -12.72 1.26
C PRO A 29 -10.33 -12.26 1.09
N TRP A 30 -9.43 -13.19 0.77
CA TRP A 30 -8.13 -12.82 0.21
C TRP A 30 -8.33 -12.33 -1.23
N ILE A 31 -7.74 -11.18 -1.57
CA ILE A 31 -7.89 -10.51 -2.88
C ILE A 31 -6.56 -10.36 -3.62
N GLY A 32 -5.50 -10.98 -3.12
CA GLY A 32 -4.20 -11.00 -3.79
C GLY A 32 -4.28 -11.72 -5.14
N TYR A 33 -3.55 -11.21 -6.13
CA TYR A 33 -3.53 -11.73 -7.49
C TYR A 33 -2.06 -11.93 -7.92
N PRO A 34 -1.49 -13.14 -7.76
CA PRO A 34 -0.09 -13.41 -8.06
C PRO A 34 0.32 -12.99 -9.48
N ASP A 35 -0.53 -13.23 -10.47
CA ASP A 35 -0.27 -12.87 -11.87
C ASP A 35 -0.16 -11.36 -12.10
N ALA A 36 -0.67 -10.53 -11.17
CA ALA A 36 -0.56 -9.07 -11.26
C ALA A 36 0.87 -8.57 -11.07
N ILE A 37 1.80 -9.44 -10.63
CA ILE A 37 3.23 -9.13 -10.53
C ILE A 37 3.88 -9.01 -11.92
N ALA A 38 3.38 -9.71 -12.94
CA ALA A 38 4.11 -9.87 -14.20
C ALA A 38 4.55 -8.54 -14.86
N PRO A 39 3.70 -7.48 -14.93
CA PRO A 39 4.12 -6.18 -15.48
C PRO A 39 5.15 -5.44 -14.62
N TRP A 40 5.29 -5.81 -13.35
CA TRP A 40 6.14 -5.19 -12.33
C TRP A 40 7.32 -6.09 -11.94
N ALA A 41 7.54 -7.19 -12.66
CA ALA A 41 8.48 -8.21 -12.25
C ALA A 41 9.93 -7.71 -12.18
N GLU A 42 10.32 -6.85 -13.12
CA GLU A 42 11.67 -6.27 -13.17
C GLU A 42 11.95 -5.32 -12.00
N PRO A 43 11.14 -4.29 -11.72
CA PRO A 43 11.39 -3.43 -10.58
C PRO A 43 11.25 -4.17 -9.23
N LEU A 44 10.34 -5.14 -9.12
CA LEU A 44 10.23 -5.98 -7.92
C LEU A 44 11.47 -6.86 -7.70
N ARG A 45 12.09 -7.35 -8.79
CA ARG A 45 13.36 -8.08 -8.72
C ARG A 45 14.48 -7.16 -8.24
N ALA A 46 14.58 -5.96 -8.78
CA ALA A 46 15.57 -4.97 -8.35
C ALA A 46 15.44 -4.63 -6.85
N VAL A 47 14.20 -4.48 -6.35
CA VAL A 47 13.94 -4.32 -4.91
C VAL A 47 14.44 -5.51 -4.10
N CYS A 48 14.16 -6.74 -4.55
CA CYS A 48 14.59 -7.94 -3.85
C CYS A 48 16.12 -8.07 -3.81
N GLU A 49 16.79 -7.78 -4.92
CA GLU A 49 18.26 -7.83 -5.05
C GLU A 49 18.90 -6.77 -4.15
N ALA A 50 18.54 -5.50 -4.32
CA ALA A 50 19.10 -4.39 -3.54
C ALA A 50 18.93 -4.59 -2.02
N THR A 51 17.78 -5.10 -1.60
CA THR A 51 17.51 -5.39 -0.17
C THR A 51 18.43 -6.48 0.36
N ARG A 52 18.63 -7.55 -0.42
CA ARG A 52 19.49 -8.68 -0.02
C ARG A 52 20.97 -8.30 -0.01
N ASP A 53 21.37 -7.34 -0.83
CA ASP A 53 22.75 -6.82 -0.83
C ASP A 53 23.06 -5.99 0.42
N VAL A 54 22.11 -5.17 0.89
CA VAL A 54 22.32 -4.34 2.09
C VAL A 54 22.07 -5.07 3.41
N LEU A 55 21.30 -6.17 3.38
CA LEU A 55 20.96 -7.02 4.52
C LEU A 55 21.14 -8.52 4.19
N PRO A 56 22.36 -8.96 3.85
CA PRO A 56 22.61 -10.36 3.49
C PRO A 56 22.33 -11.27 4.69
N GLU A 57 21.68 -12.41 4.41
CA GLU A 57 21.35 -13.48 5.39
C GLU A 57 20.44 -13.08 6.56
N LYS A 58 20.02 -11.81 6.63
CA LYS A 58 19.13 -11.28 7.68
C LYS A 58 17.68 -11.19 7.28
N ILE A 59 17.38 -11.33 5.98
CA ILE A 59 16.02 -11.24 5.44
C ILE A 59 15.39 -12.62 5.42
N GLU A 60 14.34 -12.79 6.21
CA GLU A 60 13.55 -14.03 6.25
C GLU A 60 12.45 -14.03 5.18
N ALA A 61 11.86 -12.87 4.92
CA ALA A 61 10.87 -12.69 3.87
C ALA A 61 10.81 -11.25 3.32
N ILE A 62 10.49 -11.15 2.04
CA ILE A 62 10.12 -9.90 1.36
C ILE A 62 8.67 -10.03 0.93
N LEU A 63 7.80 -9.18 1.47
CA LEU A 63 6.37 -9.19 1.22
C LEU A 63 5.96 -7.97 0.43
N LEU A 64 5.01 -8.11 -0.48
CA LEU A 64 4.43 -7.04 -1.29
C LEU A 64 3.05 -6.65 -0.73
N ARG A 65 2.80 -5.35 -0.60
CA ARG A 65 1.46 -4.79 -0.35
C ARG A 65 1.11 -3.72 -1.39
N GLY A 66 -0.13 -3.22 -1.33
CA GLY A 66 -0.54 -2.04 -2.08
C GLY A 66 -1.36 -2.36 -3.34
N SER A 67 -1.23 -1.53 -4.36
CA SER A 67 -2.05 -1.61 -5.59
C SER A 67 -1.66 -2.77 -6.52
N ILE A 68 -0.39 -3.17 -6.54
CA ILE A 68 0.12 -4.24 -7.40
C ILE A 68 -0.53 -5.59 -7.09
N PRO A 69 -0.48 -6.12 -5.85
CA PRO A 69 -1.07 -7.43 -5.59
C PRO A 69 -2.60 -7.43 -5.72
N ARG A 70 -3.25 -6.26 -5.82
CA ARG A 70 -4.68 -6.13 -6.12
C ARG A 70 -5.01 -6.04 -7.62
N SER A 71 -4.01 -6.03 -8.51
CA SER A 71 -4.18 -5.74 -9.93
C SER A 71 -4.81 -4.36 -10.20
N THR A 72 -4.55 -3.37 -9.35
CA THR A 72 -5.02 -1.98 -9.52
C THR A 72 -3.87 -0.98 -9.67
N ALA A 73 -2.64 -1.46 -9.80
CA ALA A 73 -1.49 -0.59 -10.03
C ALA A 73 -1.54 -0.02 -11.45
N SER A 74 -1.07 1.21 -11.59
CA SER A 74 -0.95 1.92 -12.86
C SER A 74 0.45 2.51 -12.99
N ALA A 75 1.05 2.34 -14.17
CA ALA A 75 2.32 2.98 -14.51
C ALA A 75 2.24 4.50 -14.30
N GLY A 76 3.29 5.06 -13.71
CA GLY A 76 3.44 6.48 -13.39
C GLY A 76 2.53 6.99 -12.26
N ALA A 77 1.78 6.11 -11.58
CA ALA A 77 0.82 6.49 -10.54
C ALA A 77 0.77 5.54 -9.35
N SER A 78 1.63 4.52 -9.29
CA SER A 78 1.66 3.53 -8.21
C SER A 78 3.04 3.39 -7.61
N ASP A 79 3.04 3.21 -6.29
CA ASP A 79 4.23 2.97 -5.51
C ASP A 79 4.50 1.45 -5.43
N LEU A 80 5.78 1.09 -5.32
CA LEU A 80 6.22 -0.26 -4.95
C LEU A 80 6.40 -0.29 -3.44
N ILE A 81 5.63 -1.13 -2.75
CA ILE A 81 5.64 -1.13 -1.30
C ILE A 81 5.93 -2.52 -0.78
N THR A 82 7.14 -2.71 -0.27
CA THR A 82 7.57 -3.99 0.30
C THR A 82 7.83 -3.91 1.79
N VAL A 83 7.63 -5.04 2.45
CA VAL A 83 7.89 -5.25 3.86
C VAL A 83 8.98 -6.29 3.99
N HIS A 84 10.03 -5.97 4.72
CA HIS A 84 11.17 -6.84 4.95
C HIS A 84 11.15 -7.28 6.41
N ALA A 85 10.98 -8.59 6.61
CA ALA A 85 10.97 -9.21 7.94
C ALA A 85 12.24 -10.04 8.16
N GLY A 86 12.85 -9.90 9.34
CA GLY A 86 14.07 -10.64 9.67
C GLY A 86 14.75 -10.24 10.98
N GLU A 87 15.93 -10.78 11.26
CA GLU A 87 16.72 -10.45 12.45
C GLU A 87 17.60 -9.21 12.20
N ILE A 88 17.03 -8.02 12.39
CA ILE A 88 17.62 -6.75 11.95
C ILE A 88 17.78 -5.81 13.14
N GLY A 89 18.99 -5.23 13.30
CA GLY A 89 19.30 -4.24 14.34
C GLY A 89 18.73 -2.85 14.03
N ALA A 90 18.69 -1.96 15.02
CA ALA A 90 18.14 -0.59 14.85
C ALA A 90 18.85 0.21 13.75
N GLU A 91 20.18 0.11 13.65
CA GLU A 91 21.01 0.81 12.65
C GLU A 91 20.78 0.31 11.22
N GLU A 92 20.27 -0.91 11.08
CA GLU A 92 20.10 -1.59 9.80
C GLU A 92 18.72 -1.34 9.18
N ARG A 93 17.75 -0.87 9.98
CA ARG A 93 16.37 -0.63 9.53
C ARG A 93 16.27 0.43 8.45
N ALA A 94 17.12 1.45 8.52
CA ALA A 94 17.11 2.57 7.58
C ALA A 94 17.74 2.22 6.22
N ARG A 95 18.62 1.21 6.17
CA ARG A 95 19.42 0.91 4.97
C ARG A 95 18.57 0.57 3.75
N PRO A 96 17.54 -0.29 3.82
CA PRO A 96 16.69 -0.53 2.67
C PRO A 96 15.93 0.72 2.23
N SER A 97 15.42 1.53 3.16
CA SER A 97 14.68 2.75 2.82
C SER A 97 15.53 3.76 2.04
N GLU A 98 16.85 3.80 2.26
CA GLU A 98 17.79 4.63 1.49
C GLU A 98 17.94 4.16 0.03
N CYS A 99 17.79 2.86 -0.24
CA CYS A 99 17.88 2.31 -1.60
C CYS A 99 16.65 2.63 -2.46
N GLY A 100 15.49 2.87 -1.86
CA GLY A 100 14.22 3.03 -2.57
C GLY A 100 14.24 4.14 -3.64
N GLN A 101 14.91 5.26 -3.34
CA GLN A 101 15.01 6.39 -4.28
C GLN A 101 15.86 6.06 -5.51
N ALA A 102 16.97 5.33 -5.33
CA ALA A 102 17.82 4.92 -6.44
C ALA A 102 17.07 3.95 -7.36
N ILE A 103 16.34 2.99 -6.79
CA ILE A 103 15.52 2.05 -7.54
C ILE A 103 14.42 2.79 -8.31
N ALA A 104 13.70 3.71 -7.67
CA ALA A 104 12.65 4.49 -8.34
C ALA A 104 13.18 5.26 -9.56
N ALA A 105 14.42 5.75 -9.51
CA ALA A 105 15.03 6.48 -10.62
C ALA A 105 15.28 5.61 -11.85
N ASP A 106 15.50 4.31 -11.67
CA ASP A 106 15.73 3.35 -12.76
C ASP A 106 14.42 2.87 -13.42
N PHE A 107 13.26 3.11 -12.78
CA PHE A 107 11.95 2.66 -13.25
C PHE A 107 10.95 3.81 -13.36
N PRO A 108 10.87 4.51 -14.52
CA PRO A 108 9.99 5.67 -14.72
C PRO A 108 8.49 5.40 -14.51
N ASP A 109 8.07 4.13 -14.63
CA ASP A 109 6.70 3.71 -14.39
C ASP A 109 6.34 3.55 -12.91
N VAL A 110 7.31 3.69 -12.01
CA VAL A 110 7.14 3.62 -10.56
C VAL A 110 7.22 5.03 -9.99
N THR A 111 6.21 5.44 -9.22
CA THR A 111 6.21 6.78 -8.63
C THR A 111 7.12 6.88 -7.39
N GLU A 112 7.16 5.81 -6.59
CA GLU A 112 7.96 5.72 -5.37
C GLU A 112 8.23 4.25 -5.03
N VAL A 113 9.35 3.98 -4.36
CA VAL A 113 9.63 2.68 -3.75
C VAL A 113 9.70 2.86 -2.23
N GLU A 114 8.69 2.36 -1.52
CA GLU A 114 8.60 2.35 -0.07
C GLU A 114 9.09 0.99 0.46
N LEU A 115 10.24 1.00 1.13
CA LEU A 115 10.85 -0.20 1.73
C LEU A 115 10.74 -0.10 3.26
N LEU A 116 9.86 -0.91 3.84
CA LEU A 116 9.62 -0.96 5.28
C LEU A 116 10.32 -2.17 5.91
N THR A 117 11.32 -1.91 6.75
CA THR A 117 12.10 -2.95 7.42
C THR A 117 11.63 -3.13 8.86
N ILE A 118 11.22 -4.35 9.22
CA ILE A 118 10.65 -4.67 10.53
C ILE A 118 11.34 -5.93 11.07
N PRO A 119 11.87 -5.92 12.31
CA PRO A 119 12.34 -7.16 12.92
C PRO A 119 11.20 -8.17 13.03
N GLU A 120 11.47 -9.45 12.80
CA GLU A 120 10.43 -10.49 12.81
C GLU A 120 9.68 -10.54 14.15
N THR A 121 10.41 -10.44 15.26
CA THR A 121 9.84 -10.41 16.61
C THR A 121 8.84 -9.26 16.81
N GLU A 122 9.15 -8.07 16.28
CA GLU A 122 8.25 -6.91 16.32
C GLU A 122 7.06 -7.08 15.40
N PHE A 123 7.30 -7.60 14.18
CA PHE A 123 6.25 -7.88 13.21
C PHE A 123 5.15 -8.76 13.79
N TRP A 124 5.47 -9.69 14.69
CA TRP A 124 4.48 -10.54 15.35
C TRP A 124 3.88 -9.94 16.62
N SER A 125 4.72 -9.34 17.48
CA SER A 125 4.33 -9.00 18.85
C SER A 125 3.77 -7.59 19.02
N GLU A 126 4.15 -6.64 18.17
CA GLU A 126 3.82 -5.24 18.40
C GLU A 126 2.49 -4.82 17.77
N ARG A 127 1.74 -4.02 18.54
CA ARG A 127 0.42 -3.52 18.14
C ARG A 127 0.48 -2.54 16.97
N ARG A 128 1.55 -1.75 16.86
CA ARG A 128 1.70 -0.77 15.76
C ARG A 128 1.68 -1.40 14.37
N TRP A 129 2.01 -2.70 14.27
CA TRP A 129 1.99 -3.45 13.03
C TRP A 129 0.70 -4.27 12.80
N GLU A 130 -0.32 -4.17 13.67
CA GLU A 130 -1.61 -4.86 13.51
C GLU A 130 -2.27 -4.53 12.17
N TRP A 131 -2.21 -3.27 11.74
CA TRP A 131 -2.73 -2.85 10.45
C TRP A 131 -1.99 -3.49 9.28
N LEU A 132 -0.66 -3.54 9.36
CA LEU A 132 0.15 -4.10 8.28
C LEU A 132 -0.14 -5.58 8.12
N ARG A 133 -0.20 -6.32 9.23
CA ARG A 133 -0.62 -7.73 9.26
C ARG A 133 -2.01 -7.92 8.66
N PHE A 134 -2.97 -7.07 9.02
CA PHE A 134 -4.33 -7.10 8.44
C PHE A 134 -4.32 -6.88 6.92
N ILE A 135 -3.56 -5.89 6.43
CA ILE A 135 -3.39 -5.64 4.99
C ILE A 135 -2.80 -6.89 4.33
N LEU A 136 -1.71 -7.43 4.86
CA LEU A 136 -0.98 -8.52 4.23
C LEU A 136 -1.84 -9.79 4.16
N SER A 137 -2.62 -10.11 5.20
CA SER A 137 -3.53 -11.27 5.16
C SER A 137 -4.70 -11.08 4.20
N HIS A 138 -5.08 -9.84 3.89
CA HIS A 138 -6.14 -9.53 2.94
C HIS A 138 -5.67 -9.49 1.49
N GLN A 139 -4.49 -8.92 1.21
CA GLN A 139 -4.06 -8.61 -0.15
C GLN A 139 -2.57 -8.81 -0.43
N GLY A 140 -1.77 -9.25 0.55
CA GLY A 140 -0.33 -9.33 0.37
C GLY A 140 0.11 -10.51 -0.50
N LEU A 141 1.34 -10.42 -1.03
CA LEU A 141 2.04 -11.49 -1.71
C LEU A 141 3.45 -11.67 -1.12
N THR A 142 3.96 -12.89 -1.08
CA THR A 142 5.35 -13.17 -0.69
C THR A 142 6.21 -13.16 -1.96
N LEU A 143 7.20 -12.27 -2.03
CA LEU A 143 8.13 -12.15 -3.17
C LEU A 143 9.37 -13.01 -2.99
N HIS A 144 9.84 -13.15 -1.75
CA HIS A 144 11.05 -13.90 -1.40
C HIS A 144 10.94 -14.46 0.01
N GLY A 145 11.62 -15.59 0.25
CA GLY A 145 11.75 -16.18 1.58
C GLY A 145 10.54 -17.01 2.00
N ILE A 146 10.31 -17.10 3.31
CA ILE A 146 9.18 -17.87 3.84
C ILE A 146 7.84 -17.15 3.63
N ASP A 147 6.77 -17.92 3.47
CA ASP A 147 5.43 -17.34 3.34
C ASP A 147 4.86 -16.93 4.72
N LEU A 148 5.28 -15.76 5.20
CA LEU A 148 4.74 -15.17 6.42
C LEU A 148 3.25 -14.88 6.32
N ILE A 149 2.73 -14.62 5.12
CA ILE A 149 1.34 -14.25 4.90
C ILE A 149 0.42 -15.42 5.20
N ALA A 150 0.79 -16.64 4.80
CA ALA A 150 0.06 -17.86 5.12
C ALA A 150 -0.07 -18.13 6.63
N ARG A 151 0.79 -17.52 7.46
CA ARG A 151 0.78 -17.64 8.92
C ARG A 151 -0.07 -16.56 9.61
N LEU A 152 -0.54 -15.55 8.87
CA LEU A 152 -1.35 -14.47 9.42
C LEU A 152 -2.80 -14.95 9.68
N PRO A 153 -3.48 -14.42 10.71
CA PRO A 153 -4.89 -14.69 10.89
C PRO A 153 -5.70 -14.13 9.71
N PRO A 154 -6.79 -14.81 9.30
CA PRO A 154 -7.68 -14.29 8.28
C PRO A 154 -8.19 -12.89 8.64
N PRO A 155 -8.24 -11.95 7.68
CA PRO A 155 -8.70 -10.59 7.94
C PRO A 155 -10.17 -10.60 8.34
N ARG A 156 -10.50 -10.06 9.52
CA ARG A 156 -11.87 -10.05 10.06
C ARG A 156 -12.33 -8.63 10.40
N LEU A 157 -13.53 -8.29 9.98
CA LEU A 157 -14.25 -7.08 10.37
C LEU A 157 -15.05 -7.36 11.65
N ASP A 158 -14.39 -7.26 12.80
CA ASP A 158 -15.03 -7.31 14.12
C ASP A 158 -14.68 -6.08 14.96
N ARG A 159 -14.94 -6.12 16.28
CA ARG A 159 -14.64 -5.01 17.21
C ARG A 159 -13.14 -4.65 17.30
N ARG A 160 -12.26 -5.52 16.79
CA ARG A 160 -10.81 -5.34 16.73
C ARG A 160 -10.33 -4.95 15.32
N ALA A 161 -11.25 -4.77 14.37
CA ALA A 161 -10.91 -4.33 13.02
C ALA A 161 -10.13 -3.01 13.08
N VAL A 162 -9.00 -2.99 12.39
CA VAL A 162 -8.09 -1.86 12.39
C VAL A 162 -8.55 -0.85 11.33
N VAL A 163 -8.81 0.39 11.74
CA VAL A 163 -9.17 1.49 10.84
C VAL A 163 -7.93 2.35 10.59
N HIS A 164 -7.43 2.34 9.35
CA HIS A 164 -6.23 3.09 8.95
C HIS A 164 -6.52 4.52 8.48
N ASP A 165 -7.78 4.88 8.27
CA ASP A 165 -8.17 6.22 7.83
C ASP A 165 -9.29 6.79 8.71
N ARG A 166 -8.91 7.26 9.91
CA ARG A 166 -9.81 8.01 10.79
C ARG A 166 -10.29 9.35 10.19
N PRO A 167 -9.49 10.10 9.39
CA PRO A 167 -9.96 11.35 8.81
C PRO A 167 -10.71 11.23 7.48
N GLY A 168 -10.83 10.04 6.86
CA GLY A 168 -11.56 9.85 5.59
C GLY A 168 -12.95 10.49 5.55
N ALA A 169 -13.72 10.40 6.63
CA ALA A 169 -15.02 11.08 6.74
C ALA A 169 -14.91 12.61 6.68
N ARG A 170 -13.89 13.20 7.31
CA ARG A 170 -13.60 14.63 7.26
C ARG A 170 -13.21 15.06 5.84
N TRP A 171 -12.42 14.27 5.13
CA TRP A 171 -12.02 14.58 3.76
C TRP A 171 -13.18 14.44 2.77
N MET A 172 -13.97 13.37 2.89
CA MET A 172 -15.20 13.17 2.10
C MET A 172 -16.26 14.26 2.37
N SER A 173 -16.24 14.95 3.51
CA SER A 173 -17.14 16.11 3.71
C SER A 173 -16.71 17.38 2.97
N LYS A 174 -15.45 17.45 2.51
CA LYS A 174 -14.84 18.68 1.95
C LYS A 174 -14.45 18.58 0.47
N TRP A 175 -14.42 17.37 -0.11
CA TRP A 175 -13.90 17.15 -1.46
C TRP A 175 -14.62 17.99 -2.53
N GLU A 176 -15.96 18.15 -2.42
CA GLU A 176 -16.73 18.95 -3.40
C GLU A 176 -16.29 20.41 -3.43
N GLY A 177 -15.94 20.98 -2.27
CA GLY A 177 -15.41 22.34 -2.17
C GLY A 177 -14.05 22.45 -2.86
N HIS A 178 -13.12 21.57 -2.50
CA HIS A 178 -11.79 21.52 -3.12
C HIS A 178 -11.86 21.31 -4.64
N TRP A 179 -12.76 20.45 -5.13
CA TRP A 179 -12.95 20.23 -6.55
C TRP A 179 -13.49 21.48 -7.27
N ARG A 180 -14.43 22.19 -6.64
CA ARG A 180 -15.00 23.42 -7.20
C ARG A 180 -13.97 24.56 -7.27
N ASP A 181 -13.04 24.59 -6.34
CA ASP A 181 -12.01 25.63 -6.25
C ASP A 181 -10.84 25.41 -7.21
N ALA A 182 -10.58 24.16 -7.61
CA ALA A 182 -9.55 23.80 -8.58
C ALA A 182 -9.83 24.38 -9.98
N ARG A 183 -8.93 25.25 -10.46
CA ARG A 183 -9.04 25.94 -11.77
C ARG A 183 -8.13 25.33 -12.83
N THR A 184 -7.04 24.70 -12.42
CA THR A 184 -6.04 24.10 -13.32
C THR A 184 -6.08 22.58 -13.30
N GLU A 185 -5.49 21.96 -14.33
CA GLU A 185 -5.33 20.51 -14.38
C GLU A 185 -4.44 19.98 -13.24
N ALA A 186 -3.38 20.71 -12.88
CA ALA A 186 -2.51 20.37 -11.76
C ALA A 186 -3.27 20.39 -10.42
N GLU A 187 -4.10 21.40 -10.16
CA GLU A 187 -4.94 21.48 -8.97
C GLU A 187 -5.97 20.35 -8.92
N ARG A 188 -6.62 20.04 -10.05
CA ARG A 188 -7.57 18.91 -10.13
C ARG A 188 -6.88 17.57 -9.88
N ARG A 189 -5.68 17.36 -10.44
CA ARG A 189 -4.84 16.19 -10.15
C ARG A 189 -4.49 16.12 -8.67
N SER A 190 -4.22 17.25 -8.01
CA SER A 190 -3.97 17.31 -6.57
C SER A 190 -5.20 16.91 -5.74
N VAL A 191 -6.39 17.42 -6.08
CA VAL A 191 -7.63 17.03 -5.39
C VAL A 191 -7.94 15.54 -5.59
N CYS A 192 -7.77 15.02 -6.81
CA CYS A 192 -7.91 13.59 -7.09
C CYS A 192 -6.84 12.75 -6.39
N SER A 193 -5.60 13.24 -6.31
CA SER A 193 -4.53 12.58 -5.59
C SER A 193 -4.82 12.57 -4.10
N TRP A 194 -5.53 13.53 -3.50
CA TRP A 194 -5.93 13.44 -2.08
C TRP A 194 -7.00 12.39 -1.81
N LEU A 195 -7.94 12.21 -2.75
CA LEU A 195 -8.94 11.14 -2.67
C LEU A 195 -8.32 9.74 -2.81
N MET A 196 -7.11 9.69 -3.35
CA MET A 196 -6.39 8.47 -3.74
C MET A 196 -5.18 8.14 -2.88
N ILE A 197 -4.48 9.18 -2.47
CA ILE A 197 -3.27 9.21 -1.69
C ILE A 197 -3.68 9.72 -0.32
N LEU A 198 -3.80 8.77 0.60
CA LEU A 198 -3.74 9.01 2.04
C LEU A 198 -2.32 9.47 2.43
N ARG A 199 -1.82 10.56 1.85
CA ARG A 199 -0.56 11.19 2.27
C ARG A 199 -0.90 12.15 3.39
N PHE A 200 -0.37 11.85 4.57
CA PHE A 200 -0.31 12.81 5.66
C PHE A 200 0.46 14.04 5.17
N PRO A 201 -0.04 15.28 5.30
CA PRO A 201 0.86 16.40 5.35
C PRO A 201 1.75 16.18 6.56
N VAL A 202 3.05 15.96 6.33
CA VAL A 202 4.07 16.24 7.33
C VAL A 202 3.79 17.68 7.77
N ARG A 203 3.44 17.87 9.03
CA ARG A 203 3.44 19.21 9.63
C ARG A 203 4.86 19.72 9.48
N ASP A 204 5.10 20.55 8.47
CA ASP A 204 6.25 21.42 8.51
C ASP A 204 6.07 22.29 9.75
N GLY A 205 7.05 22.23 10.65
CA GLY A 205 7.03 22.86 11.96
C GLY A 205 7.14 24.38 11.88
N ARG A 206 6.22 25.02 11.14
CA ARG A 206 6.03 26.46 11.12
C ARG A 206 4.55 26.74 11.00
N ASP A 207 3.91 26.89 12.15
CA ASP A 207 2.91 27.92 12.39
C ASP A 207 2.86 28.13 13.90
N GLY A 208 3.15 29.38 14.30
CA GLY A 208 3.00 29.87 15.67
C GLY A 208 1.56 30.18 16.03
#